data_AF-A0A839A814-F1
#
_entry.id   AF-A0A839A814-F1
#
_cell.length_a   1.000
_cell.length_b   1.000
_cell.length_c   1.000
_cell.angle_alpha   90.00
_cell.angle_beta   90.00
_cell.angle_gamma   90.00
#
_symmetry.space_group_name_H-M   'P 1'
#
loop_
_entity.id
_entity.type
_entity.pdbx_description
1 polymer ?
#
loop_
_entity_poly.entity_id
_entity_poly.type
_entity_poly.pdbx_seq_one_letter_code
_entity_poly.pdbx_strand_id
1 'polypeptide(L)'
;AAVTIAPSLQLGDVDSATLAGATVAITDHVAGEDVLSFAAQAGISGAFDAGTGVLTLTGTASFADYQAVLRSVAYANTSDNPSAGAQGLSRTISFTVDDGGAENAASAP
;
A
#
# COMPACT_ATOMS: atom_id res chain seq x y z
N ALA A 1 6.48 14.69 7.89
CA ALA A 1 5.03 14.51 8.17
C ALA A 1 4.48 13.46 7.22
N ALA A 2 3.50 12.65 7.63
CA ALA A 2 2.92 11.61 6.79
C ALA A 2 1.76 12.16 5.93
N VAL A 3 1.66 11.69 4.69
CA VAL A 3 0.63 12.09 3.72
C VAL A 3 -0.15 10.86 3.30
N THR A 4 -1.47 10.89 3.45
CA THR A 4 -2.36 9.84 2.96
C THR A 4 -2.30 9.78 1.43
N ILE A 5 -2.03 8.59 0.89
CA ILE A 5 -1.67 8.44 -0.52
C ILE A 5 -2.90 8.37 -1.42
N ALA A 6 -3.92 7.62 -1.00
CA ALA A 6 -5.10 7.34 -1.82
C ALA A 6 -6.40 7.39 -1.00
N PRO A 7 -6.80 8.56 -0.46
CA PRO A 7 -7.99 8.66 0.41
C PRO A 7 -9.30 8.32 -0.32
N SER A 8 -9.32 8.39 -1.65
CA SER A 8 -10.46 8.06 -2.51
C SER A 8 -10.34 6.71 -3.22
N LEU A 9 -9.38 5.86 -2.85
CA LEU A 9 -9.19 4.55 -3.48
C LEU A 9 -10.51 3.75 -3.47
N GLN A 10 -10.90 3.20 -4.62
CA GLN A 10 -12.01 2.27 -4.71
C GLN A 10 -11.52 0.93 -5.22
N LEU A 11 -11.88 -0.15 -4.53
CA LEU A 11 -11.66 -1.50 -5.02
C LEU A 11 -12.89 -1.90 -5.86
N GLY A 12 -12.64 -2.39 -7.06
CA GLY A 12 -13.67 -2.89 -7.96
C GLY A 12 -13.33 -4.30 -8.37
N ASP A 13 -13.89 -5.28 -7.67
CA ASP A 13 -13.90 -6.68 -8.07
C ASP A 13 -15.35 -7.17 -8.01
N VAL A 14 -15.78 -7.90 -9.04
CA VAL A 14 -17.15 -8.38 -9.22
C VAL A 14 -17.32 -9.84 -8.82
N ASP A 15 -16.24 -10.61 -8.73
CA ASP A 15 -16.32 -12.08 -8.71
C ASP A 15 -16.00 -12.70 -7.34
N SER A 16 -15.32 -11.97 -6.45
CA SER A 16 -15.00 -12.42 -5.09
C SER A 16 -15.73 -11.63 -4.00
N ALA A 17 -16.04 -12.28 -2.87
CA ALA A 17 -16.69 -11.64 -1.71
C ALA A 17 -15.69 -11.14 -0.65
N THR A 18 -14.45 -11.63 -0.67
CA THR A 18 -13.39 -11.32 0.29
C THR A 18 -12.03 -11.25 -0.39
N LEU A 19 -11.09 -10.54 0.23
CA LEU A 19 -9.68 -10.53 -0.15
C LEU A 19 -8.85 -11.31 0.87
N ALA A 20 -7.76 -11.94 0.42
CA ALA A 20 -6.79 -12.67 1.25
C ALA A 20 -5.55 -11.82 1.61
N GLY A 21 -5.21 -10.85 0.76
CA GLY A 21 -4.01 -10.05 0.88
C GLY A 21 -4.05 -8.76 0.07
N ALA A 22 -3.09 -7.87 0.35
CA ALA A 22 -2.77 -6.74 -0.51
C ALA A 22 -1.30 -6.33 -0.34
N THR A 23 -0.71 -5.74 -1.36
CA THR A 23 0.62 -5.12 -1.28
C THR A 23 0.55 -3.67 -1.72
N VAL A 24 1.37 -2.83 -1.09
CA VAL A 24 1.58 -1.43 -1.47
C VAL A 24 3.08 -1.20 -1.63
N ALA A 25 3.51 -0.76 -2.80
CA ALA A 25 4.92 -0.61 -3.13
C ALA A 25 5.27 0.84 -3.46
N ILE A 26 6.41 1.31 -2.95
CA ILE A 26 7.03 2.56 -3.35
C ILE A 26 7.98 2.29 -4.52
N THR A 27 7.65 2.81 -5.70
CA THR A 27 8.59 2.86 -6.83
C THR A 27 9.63 3.95 -6.58
N ASP A 28 10.88 3.67 -6.92
CA ASP A 28 12.04 4.52 -6.64
C ASP A 28 12.27 4.76 -5.13
N HIS A 29 11.91 3.77 -4.31
CA HIS A 29 12.13 3.72 -2.86
C HIS A 29 13.58 4.04 -2.46
N VAL A 30 13.73 4.89 -1.45
CA VAL A 30 14.99 5.15 -0.77
C VAL A 30 14.97 4.51 0.63
N ALA A 31 15.76 3.46 0.79
CA ALA A 31 15.88 2.73 2.05
C ALA A 31 16.37 3.65 3.19
N GLY A 32 15.68 3.57 4.32
CA GLY A 32 15.97 4.37 5.51
C GLY A 32 15.35 5.78 5.52
N GLU A 33 14.83 6.26 4.39
CA GLU A 33 14.11 7.54 4.31
C GLU A 33 12.61 7.33 4.10
N ASP A 34 12.25 6.48 3.15
CA ASP A 34 10.88 6.28 2.71
C ASP A 34 10.17 5.21 3.57
N VAL A 35 9.00 5.55 4.10
CA VAL A 35 8.21 4.68 4.98
C VAL A 35 6.73 4.70 4.59
N LEU A 36 6.12 3.52 4.53
CA LEU A 36 4.66 3.37 4.51
C LEU A 36 4.14 3.01 5.91
N SER A 37 3.04 3.64 6.29
CA SER A 37 2.29 3.36 7.51
C SER A 37 0.82 3.13 7.17
N PHE A 38 0.10 2.40 8.02
CA PHE A 38 -1.33 2.11 7.84
C PHE A 38 -2.00 1.92 9.19
N ALA A 39 -3.33 2.00 9.22
CA ALA A 39 -4.14 1.65 10.38
C ALA A 39 -4.67 0.22 10.24
N ALA A 40 -4.18 -0.70 11.09
CA ALA A 40 -4.68 -2.07 11.14
C ALA A 40 -6.12 -2.11 11.69
N GLN A 41 -6.98 -2.90 11.04
CA GLN A 41 -8.38 -3.09 11.44
C GLN A 41 -8.95 -4.37 10.80
N ALA A 42 -10.13 -4.81 11.26
CA ALA A 42 -10.88 -5.91 10.67
C ALA A 42 -10.07 -7.23 10.50
N GLY A 43 -9.09 -7.48 11.36
CA GLY A 43 -8.22 -8.66 11.28
C GLY A 43 -7.11 -8.59 10.22
N ILE A 44 -7.02 -7.48 9.48
CA ILE A 44 -5.95 -7.22 8.52
C ILE A 44 -4.72 -6.71 9.27
N SER A 45 -3.63 -7.46 9.16
CA SER A 45 -2.31 -7.09 9.66
C SER A 45 -1.39 -6.75 8.51
N GLY A 46 -0.21 -6.19 8.80
CA GLY A 46 0.76 -5.95 7.76
C GLY A 46 2.12 -5.49 8.27
N ALA A 47 3.09 -5.56 7.38
CA ALA A 47 4.47 -5.21 7.65
C ALA A 47 5.08 -4.47 6.46
N PHE A 48 5.72 -3.34 6.74
CA PHE A 48 6.53 -2.60 5.76
C PHE A 48 7.98 -3.09 5.82
N ASP A 49 8.49 -3.53 4.69
CA ASP A 49 9.90 -3.85 4.52
C ASP A 49 10.65 -2.60 4.03
N ALA A 50 11.37 -1.96 4.96
CA ALA A 50 12.16 -0.76 4.67
C ALA A 50 13.35 -1.00 3.73
N GLY A 51 13.75 -2.26 3.50
CA GLY A 51 14.77 -2.62 2.52
C GLY A 51 14.23 -2.64 1.09
N THR A 52 12.98 -3.07 0.89
CA THR A 52 12.36 -3.22 -0.43
C THR A 52 11.33 -2.15 -0.78
N GLY A 53 10.83 -1.39 0.20
CA GLY A 53 9.81 -0.37 -0.01
C GLY A 53 8.40 -0.95 -0.17
N VAL A 54 8.19 -2.20 0.29
CA VAL A 54 6.91 -2.92 0.11
C VAL A 54 6.22 -3.10 1.46
N LEU A 55 4.98 -2.63 1.54
CA LEU A 55 4.03 -2.94 2.61
C LEU A 55 3.19 -4.14 2.20
N THR A 56 3.26 -5.22 2.96
CA THR A 56 2.44 -6.42 2.75
C THR A 56 1.35 -6.47 3.81
N LEU A 57 0.10 -6.51 3.36
CA LEU A 57 -1.11 -6.67 4.17
C LEU A 57 -1.64 -8.10 4.04
N THR A 58 -1.95 -8.74 5.16
CA THR A 58 -2.44 -10.12 5.22
C THR A 58 -3.65 -10.24 6.14
N GLY A 59 -4.57 -11.13 5.78
CA GLY A 59 -5.74 -11.47 6.58
C GLY A 59 -7.00 -11.51 5.72
N THR A 60 -7.83 -12.54 5.87
CA THR A 60 -9.06 -12.63 5.07
C THR A 60 -10.11 -11.64 5.58
N ALA A 61 -10.51 -10.69 4.74
CA ALA A 61 -11.47 -9.65 5.10
C ALA A 61 -12.31 -9.19 3.90
N SER A 62 -13.35 -8.40 4.14
CA SER A 62 -14.20 -7.88 3.07
C SER A 62 -13.49 -6.81 2.23
N PHE A 63 -14.00 -6.54 1.03
CA PHE A 63 -13.51 -5.45 0.18
C PHE A 63 -13.62 -4.09 0.85
N ALA A 64 -14.71 -3.84 1.58
CA ALA A 64 -14.91 -2.57 2.28
C ALA A 64 -13.84 -2.37 3.38
N ASP A 65 -13.49 -3.44 4.08
CA ASP A 65 -12.46 -3.42 5.12
C ASP A 65 -11.07 -3.21 4.52
N TYR A 66 -10.72 -3.95 3.47
CA TYR A 66 -9.46 -3.74 2.75
C TYR A 66 -9.36 -2.35 2.13
N GLN A 67 -10.43 -1.85 1.53
CA GLN A 67 -10.47 -0.49 1.01
C GLN A 67 -10.25 0.54 2.13
N ALA A 68 -10.83 0.35 3.31
CA ALA A 68 -10.63 1.24 4.45
C ALA A 68 -9.18 1.19 4.96
N VAL A 69 -8.55 0.00 5.02
CA VAL A 69 -7.13 -0.13 5.36
C VAL A 69 -6.25 0.53 4.30
N LEU A 70 -6.47 0.26 3.02
CA LEU A 70 -5.67 0.82 1.93
C LEU A 70 -5.79 2.35 1.85
N ARG A 71 -6.98 2.91 2.11
CA ARG A 71 -7.17 4.37 2.23
C ARG A 71 -6.44 4.98 3.41
N SER A 72 -6.15 4.20 4.46
CA SER A 72 -5.37 4.67 5.60
C SER A 72 -3.86 4.70 5.33
N VAL A 73 -3.40 4.10 4.22
CA VAL A 73 -1.98 4.05 3.91
C VAL A 73 -1.44 5.45 3.68
N ALA A 74 -0.41 5.78 4.45
CA ALA A 74 0.26 7.06 4.42
C ALA A 74 1.75 6.88 4.19
N TYR A 75 2.29 7.72 3.30
CA TYR A 75 3.71 7.81 3.00
C TYR A 75 4.34 8.89 3.87
N ALA A 76 5.53 8.63 4.38
CA ALA A 76 6.38 9.62 4.99
C ALA A 76 7.83 9.44 4.51
N ASN A 77 8.50 10.56 4.24
CA ASN A 77 9.96 10.61 4.19
C ASN A 77 10.48 11.11 5.54
N THR A 78 11.43 10.39 6.13
CA THR A 78 12.01 10.70 7.45
C THR A 78 13.24 11.60 7.39
N SER A 79 13.73 11.93 6.19
CA SER A 79 14.88 12.79 5.98
C SER A 79 14.47 14.26 5.86
N ASP A 80 15.20 15.15 6.53
CA ASP A 80 15.06 16.61 6.36
C ASP A 80 15.64 17.09 5.01
N ASN A 81 16.46 16.26 4.34
CA ASN A 81 17.02 16.49 3.02
C ASN A 81 16.82 15.24 2.16
N PRO A 82 15.64 15.07 1.54
CA PRO A 82 15.27 13.83 0.87
C PRO A 82 16.17 13.55 -0.34
N SER A 83 16.61 12.29 -0.44
CA SER A 83 17.42 11.83 -1.56
C SER A 83 16.56 11.63 -2.81
N ALA A 84 17.11 11.91 -3.99
CA ALA A 84 16.48 11.50 -5.24
C ALA A 84 16.53 9.97 -5.36
N GLY A 85 15.39 9.36 -5.69
CA GLY A 85 15.32 8.00 -6.21
C GLY A 85 15.77 7.98 -7.67
N ALA A 86 15.69 6.83 -8.34
CA ALA A 86 16.25 6.70 -9.70
C ALA A 86 15.62 7.67 -10.71
N GLN A 87 14.36 8.08 -10.47
CA GLN A 87 13.59 9.00 -11.32
C GLN A 87 13.40 10.40 -10.71
N GLY A 88 14.13 10.77 -9.65
CA GLY A 88 14.08 12.10 -9.02
C GLY A 88 13.47 12.10 -7.62
N LEU A 89 12.86 13.22 -7.19
CA LEU A 89 12.28 13.37 -5.84
C LEU A 89 10.84 12.82 -5.72
N SER A 90 10.22 12.47 -6.85
CA SER A 90 8.87 11.90 -6.86
C SER A 90 8.91 10.41 -6.53
N ARG A 91 7.86 9.92 -5.87
CA ARG A 91 7.63 8.50 -5.61
C ARG A 91 6.30 8.09 -6.20
N THR A 92 6.28 6.96 -6.90
CA THR A 92 5.04 6.38 -7.43
C THR A 92 4.62 5.25 -6.51
N ILE A 93 3.37 5.28 -6.06
CA ILE A 93 2.84 4.27 -5.15
C ILE A 93 1.87 3.37 -5.90
N SER A 94 2.15 2.07 -5.87
CA SER A 94 1.33 1.06 -6.52
C SER A 94 0.64 0.19 -5.48
N PHE A 95 -0.62 -0.17 -5.75
CA PHE A 95 -1.42 -1.04 -4.92
C PHE A 95 -1.73 -2.31 -5.72
N THR A 96 -1.63 -3.47 -5.08
CA THR A 96 -2.05 -4.77 -5.63
C THR A 96 -2.92 -5.46 -4.59
N VAL A 97 -4.08 -5.98 -4.96
CA VAL A 97 -4.93 -6.81 -4.07
C VAL A 97 -4.91 -8.25 -4.54
N ASP A 98 -5.07 -9.17 -3.59
CA ASP A 98 -5.08 -10.61 -3.81
C ASP A 98 -6.33 -11.20 -3.13
N ASP A 99 -7.20 -11.81 -3.93
CA ASP A 99 -8.44 -12.45 -3.48
C ASP A 99 -8.30 -13.96 -3.22
N GLY A 100 -7.09 -14.50 -3.39
CA GLY A 100 -6.79 -15.93 -3.35
C GLY A 100 -7.08 -16.67 -4.66
N GLY A 101 -7.52 -15.95 -5.70
CA GLY A 101 -7.72 -16.42 -7.08
C GLY A 101 -6.45 -16.29 -7.94
N ALA A 102 -6.54 -16.64 -9.23
CA ALA A 102 -5.37 -16.69 -10.11
C ALA A 102 -4.98 -15.32 -10.71
N GLU A 103 -5.80 -14.28 -10.53
CA GLU A 103 -5.63 -12.97 -11.17
C GLU A 103 -5.67 -11.79 -10.18
N ASN A 104 -4.49 -11.32 -9.75
CA ASN A 104 -4.35 -10.18 -8.85
C ASN A 104 -4.35 -8.85 -9.62
N ALA A 105 -5.43 -8.07 -9.59
CA ALA A 105 -5.50 -6.76 -10.22
C ALA A 105 -5.47 -5.63 -9.17
N ALA A 106 -4.47 -4.75 -9.23
CA ALA A 106 -4.76 -3.33 -9.01
C ALA A 106 -3.82 -2.41 -9.81
N SER A 107 -4.40 -1.29 -10.23
CA SER A 107 -3.72 -0.15 -10.86
C SER A 107 -4.26 1.10 -10.17
N ALA A 108 -3.36 1.97 -9.70
CA ALA A 108 -3.71 3.28 -9.15
C ALA A 108 -3.54 4.37 -10.22
N PRO A 109 -4.42 5.40 -10.26
CA PRO A 109 -4.36 6.49 -11.23
C PRO A 109 -3.16 7.44 -11.02
#